data_AF-A0A2N1XA46-F1
#
_entry.id   AF-A0A2N1XA46-F1
#
_cell.length_a   1.000
_cell.length_b   1.000
_cell.length_c   1.000
_cell.angle_alpha   90.00
_cell.angle_beta   90.00
_cell.angle_gamma   90.00
#
_symmetry.space_group_name_H-M   'P 1'
#
loop_
_entity.id
_entity.type
_entity.pdbx_description
1 polymer ?
#
loop_
_entity_poly.entity_id
_entity_poly.type
_entity_poly.pdbx_seq_one_letter_code
_entity_poly.pdbx_strand_id
1 'polypeptide(L)' 'GGTFGSLFSTPIVNPPQSAILGMHAIKERAVVENGQVVAAPMMYIAISYDHRIIDGKDAVLFLVDIKNQLENPHRMLLGL' A
#
# COMPACT_ATOMS: atom_id res chain seq x y z
N GLY A 1 11.25 -1.68 -4.30
CA GLY A 1 11.61 -0.30 -4.69
C GLY A 1 12.09 0.53 -3.51
N GLY A 2 11.48 0.36 -2.33
CA GLY A 2 11.79 1.20 -1.17
C GLY A 2 13.21 1.16 -0.64
N THR A 3 13.92 0.04 -0.75
CA THR A 3 15.33 -0.09 -0.37
C THR A 3 16.25 0.86 -1.14
N PHE A 4 15.86 1.24 -2.36
CA PHE A 4 16.61 2.17 -3.22
C PHE A 4 16.09 3.62 -3.11
N GLY A 5 15.24 3.92 -2.13
CA GLY A 5 14.74 5.28 -1.90
C GLY A 5 13.62 5.73 -2.84
N SER A 6 13.09 4.81 -3.66
CA SER A 6 11.98 5.10 -4.60
C SER A 6 10.76 5.60 -3.83
N LEU A 7 10.17 6.69 -4.33
CA LEU A 7 8.97 7.29 -3.77
C LEU A 7 7.73 6.46 -4.15
N PHE A 8 7.59 6.16 -5.43
CA PHE A 8 6.45 5.48 -6.04
C PHE A 8 6.90 4.87 -7.37
N SER A 9 6.31 3.74 -7.76
CA SER A 9 6.56 3.06 -9.02
C SER A 9 5.39 2.16 -9.38
N THR A 10 5.29 1.81 -10.66
CA THR A 10 4.35 0.82 -11.19
C THR A 10 5.06 -0.53 -11.30
N PRO A 11 4.93 -1.44 -10.31
CA PRO A 11 5.56 -2.75 -10.40
C PRO A 11 4.98 -3.55 -11.56
N ILE A 12 5.77 -4.41 -12.17
CA ILE A 12 5.31 -5.28 -13.26
C ILE A 12 4.87 -6.62 -12.66
N VAL A 13 3.65 -7.06 -12.96
CA VAL A 13 3.14 -8.37 -12.54
C VAL A 13 4.08 -9.45 -13.06
N ASN A 14 4.47 -10.40 -12.20
CA ASN A 14 5.33 -11.51 -12.57
C ASN A 14 4.48 -12.75 -12.93
N PRO A 15 4.30 -13.09 -14.22
CA PRO A 15 3.49 -14.25 -14.60
C PRO A 15 4.06 -15.54 -13.98
N PRO A 16 3.21 -16.48 -13.55
CA PRO A 16 1.77 -16.57 -13.79
C PRO A 16 0.87 -15.87 -12.74
N GLN A 17 1.43 -15.01 -11.88
CA GLN A 17 0.64 -14.33 -10.85
C GLN A 17 -0.31 -13.29 -11.46
N SER A 18 -1.42 -13.01 -10.78
CA SER A 18 -2.43 -12.04 -11.24
C SER A 18 -2.20 -10.62 -10.71
N ALA A 19 -1.38 -10.44 -9.68
CA ALA A 19 -1.09 -9.14 -9.09
C ALA A 19 0.29 -9.12 -8.41
N ILE A 20 0.81 -7.92 -8.19
CA ILE A 20 2.05 -7.68 -7.44
C ILE A 20 1.90 -6.42 -6.57
N LEU A 21 2.35 -6.51 -5.32
CA LEU A 21 2.38 -5.40 -4.37
C LEU A 21 3.79 -4.77 -4.36
N GLY A 22 3.87 -3.48 -4.66
CA GLY A 22 5.08 -2.68 -4.62
C GLY A 22 5.17 -1.85 -3.34
N MET A 23 6.20 -2.13 -2.52
CA MET A 23 6.57 -1.32 -1.36
C MET A 23 7.65 -0.28 -1.71
N HIS A 24 7.46 0.93 -1.21
CA HIS A 24 8.33 2.10 -1.45
C HIS A 24 9.01 2.57 -0.18
N ALA A 25 9.84 3.61 -0.28
CA ALA A 25 10.60 4.09 0.86
C ALA A 25 9.68 4.75 1.88
N ILE A 26 9.91 4.44 3.16
CA ILE A 26 9.32 5.18 4.27
C ILE A 26 10.06 6.52 4.36
N LYS A 27 9.32 7.63 4.32
CA LYS A 27 9.87 8.99 4.46
C LYS A 27 8.97 9.80 5.39
N GLU A 28 9.59 10.65 6.20
CA GLU A 28 8.86 11.66 6.98
C GLU A 28 8.10 12.61 6.06
N ARG A 29 6.81 12.80 6.33
CA ARG A 29 5.95 13.72 5.58
C ARG A 29 4.97 14.43 6.48
N ALA A 30 4.67 15.67 6.10
CA ALA A 30 3.57 16.41 6.67
C ALA A 30 2.23 15.76 6.26
N VAL A 31 1.46 15.32 7.25
CA VAL A 31 0.10 14.79 7.10
C VAL A 31 -0.85 15.53 8.02
N VAL A 32 -2.14 15.49 7.72
CA VAL A 32 -3.16 16.09 8.58
C VAL A 32 -3.80 15.00 9.42
N GLU A 33 -3.61 15.07 10.74
CA GLU A 33 -4.27 14.21 11.71
C GLU A 33 -5.06 15.08 12.70
N ASN A 34 -6.33 14.75 12.91
CA ASN A 34 -7.22 15.50 13.82
C ASN A 34 -7.23 17.03 13.59
N GLY A 35 -7.10 17.45 12.32
CA GLY A 35 -7.08 18.87 11.93
C GLY A 35 -5.75 19.60 12.14
N GLN A 36 -4.69 18.90 12.56
CA GLN A 36 -3.35 19.46 12.75
C GLN A 36 -2.36 18.87 11.75
N VAL A 37 -1.40 19.68 11.31
CA VAL A 37 -0.29 19.20 10.48
C VAL A 37 0.76 18.56 11.38
N VAL A 38 0.99 17.26 11.21
CA VAL A 38 1.97 16.48 11.96
C VAL A 38 2.98 15.85 10.99
N ALA A 39 4.22 15.70 11.41
CA ALA A 39 5.19 14.89 10.68
C ALA A 39 4.98 13.42 11.03
N ALA A 40 4.77 12.57 10.03
CA ALA A 40 4.59 11.14 10.20
C ALA A 40 5.45 10.33 9.20
N PRO A 41 5.92 9.14 9.60
CA PRO A 41 6.59 8.22 8.69
C PRO A 41 5.58 7.62 7.70
N MET A 42 5.65 8.05 6.45
CA MET A 42 4.72 7.64 5.40
C MET A 42 5.39 6.79 4.33
N MET A 43 4.66 5.80 3.83
CA MET A 43 5.07 4.95 2.71
C MET A 43 3.96 4.91 1.65
N TYR A 44 4.34 5.00 0.38
CA TYR A 44 3.42 4.65 -0.70
C TYR A 44 3.44 3.14 -0.95
N ILE A 45 2.27 2.55 -1.11
CA ILE A 45 2.08 1.18 -1.60
C ILE A 45 1.39 1.26 -2.96
N ALA A 46 1.81 0.41 -3.89
CA ALA A 46 1.21 0.32 -5.22
C ALA A 46 0.82 -1.13 -5.49
N ILE A 47 -0.32 -1.35 -6.14
CA ILE A 47 -0.69 -2.67 -6.65
C ILE A 47 -0.82 -2.58 -8.17
N SER A 48 -0.12 -3.46 -8.86
CA SER A 48 -0.38 -3.73 -10.28
C SER A 48 -1.07 -5.08 -10.37
N TYR A 49 -2.11 -5.16 -11.19
CA TYR A 49 -2.94 -6.34 -11.29
C TYR A 49 -3.45 -6.52 -12.72
N ASP A 50 -3.74 -7.77 -13.08
CA ASP A 50 -4.33 -8.13 -14.36
C ASP A 50 -5.83 -7.83 -14.33
N HIS A 51 -6.21 -6.73 -14.98
CA HIS A 51 -7.60 -6.29 -15.11
C HIS A 51 -8.53 -7.29 -15.82
N ARG A 52 -7.99 -8.30 -16.50
CA ARG A 52 -8.81 -9.37 -17.09
C ARG A 52 -9.38 -10.32 -16.04
N ILE A 53 -8.78 -10.34 -14.85
CA ILE A 53 -9.10 -11.28 -13.77
C ILE A 53 -9.61 -10.53 -12.53
N ILE A 54 -9.02 -9.38 -12.20
CA ILE A 54 -9.30 -8.61 -10.99
C ILE A 54 -9.97 -7.28 -11.37
N ASP A 55 -11.14 -7.01 -10.80
CA ASP A 55 -11.82 -5.73 -10.98
C ASP A 55 -11.15 -4.61 -10.17
N GLY A 56 -11.32 -3.36 -10.62
CA GLY A 56 -10.75 -2.20 -9.95
C GLY A 56 -11.26 -2.05 -8.51
N LYS A 57 -12.51 -2.40 -8.23
CA LYS A 57 -13.06 -2.37 -6.88
C LYS A 57 -12.31 -3.31 -5.95
N ASP A 58 -12.08 -4.55 -6.36
CA ASP A 58 -11.43 -5.58 -5.54
C ASP A 58 -9.98 -5.22 -5.26
N ALA A 59 -9.26 -4.71 -6.28
CA ALA A 59 -7.89 -4.24 -6.10
C ALA A 59 -7.78 -3.06 -5.12
N VAL A 60 -8.72 -2.10 -5.18
CA VAL A 60 -8.76 -0.97 -4.24
C VAL A 60 -9.08 -1.44 -2.82
N LEU A 61 -10.08 -2.30 -2.65
CA LEU A 61 -10.45 -2.84 -1.34
C LEU A 61 -9.30 -3.63 -0.71
N PHE A 62 -8.62 -4.46 -1.50
CA PHE A 62 -7.42 -5.17 -1.05
C PHE A 62 -6.32 -4.21 -0.58
N LEU A 63 -6.05 -3.13 -1.33
CA LEU A 63 -5.02 -2.17 -0.95
C LEU A 63 -5.39 -1.39 0.33
N VAL A 64 -6.67 -1.05 0.50
CA VAL A 64 -7.19 -0.41 1.72
C VAL A 64 -7.10 -1.35 2.92
N ASP A 65 -7.39 -2.63 2.74
CA ASP A 65 -7.27 -3.63 3.79
C ASP A 65 -5.82 -3.77 4.26
N ILE A 66 -4.87 -3.92 3.32
CA ILE A 66 -3.43 -3.95 3.63
C ILE A 66 -2.98 -2.67 4.36
N LYS A 67 -3.43 -1.49 3.90
CA LYS A 67 -3.16 -0.21 4.60
C LYS A 67 -3.63 -0.27 6.05
N ASN A 68 -4.87 -0.68 6.29
CA ASN A 68 -5.47 -0.70 7.63
C ASN A 68 -4.77 -1.69 8.56
N GLN A 69 -4.38 -2.86 8.06
CA GLN A 69 -3.63 -3.86 8.82
C GLN A 69 -2.21 -3.38 9.17
N LEU A 70 -1.52 -2.71 8.24
CA LEU A 70 -0.19 -2.14 8.51
C LEU A 70 -0.23 -0.96 9.48
N GLU A 71 -1.24 -0.09 9.38
CA GLU A 71 -1.42 1.05 10.30
C GLU A 71 -1.91 0.60 11.68
N ASN A 72 -2.63 -0.53 11.77
CA ASN A 72 -3.17 -1.07 13.02
C ASN A 72 -2.93 -2.59 13.13
N PRO A 73 -1.69 -3.03 13.46
CA PRO A 73 -1.32 -4.46 13.45
C PRO A 73 -2.17 -5.35 14.36
N HIS A 74 -2.79 -4.79 15.40
CA HIS A 74 -3.71 -5.51 16.28
C HIS A 74 -4.93 -6.08 15.54
N ARG A 75 -5.33 -5.50 14.41
CA ARG A 75 -6.41 -6.04 13.56
C ARG A 75 -6.07 -7.42 13.01
N MET A 76 -4.80 -7.63 12.62
CA MET A 76 -4.30 -8.93 12.14
C MET A 76 -4.42 -10.01 13.22
N LEU A 77 -4.17 -9.64 14.49
CA LEU A 77 -4.29 -10.57 15.63
C LEU A 77 -5.74 -10.98 15.89
N LEU A 78 -6.68 -10.08 15.64
CA LEU A 78 -8.11 -10.30 15.87
C LEU A 78 -8.82 -10.94 14.66
N GLY A 79 -8.15 -11.09 13.52
CA GLY A 79 -8.74 -11.61 12.27
C GLY A 79 -9.84 -10.72 11.70
N LEU A 80 -9.74 -9.40 11.93
CA LEU A 80 -10.69 -8.36 11.54
C LEU A 80 -10.15 -7.52 10.39
#